data_AF-A0A8J5IPM0-F1
#
_entry.id   AF-A0A8J5IPM0-F1
#
_cell.length_a   1.000
_cell.length_b   1.000
_cell.length_c   1.000
_cell.angle_alpha   90.00
_cell.angle_beta   90.00
_cell.angle_gamma   90.00
#
_symmetry.space_group_name_H-M   'P 1'
#
loop_
_entity.id
_entity.type
_entity.pdbx_description
1 polymer ?
#
loop_
_entity_poly.entity_id
_entity_poly.type
_entity_poly.pdbx_seq_one_letter_code
_entity_poly.pdbx_strand_id
1 'polypeptide(L)'
;MGRYTSVQTFSDQDAQGAAVAYTAPSSATESSATDAKDGNLNVNRVDNVSGSSAGAGSGDFHTYRASRRREMERVAAMEQRYKENKEQREFEDKRKRNAEEFEAKMHKRAEKRRRRKERAKARALDEEDEEKTVDKKEKVPETPGGVPEIPNDGSFLEKMLALQKEAEKKEEK
;
A
#
# COMPACT_ATOMS: atom_id res chain seq x y z
N MET A 1 -4.30 33.92 59.90
CA MET A 1 -3.63 32.72 59.35
C MET A 1 -4.46 31.49 59.72
N GLY A 2 -4.72 30.60 58.76
CA GLY A 2 -5.45 29.34 58.97
C GLY A 2 -6.48 29.14 57.86
N ARG A 3 -6.11 28.43 56.80
CA ARG A 3 -6.88 28.27 55.55
C ARG A 3 -7.97 27.21 55.75
N TYR A 4 -9.20 27.46 55.32
CA TYR A 4 -10.21 26.43 55.13
C TYR A 4 -9.76 25.52 53.97
N THR A 5 -9.50 24.24 54.23
CA THR A 5 -9.32 23.22 53.19
C THR A 5 -10.70 22.66 52.84
N SER A 6 -11.23 23.03 51.67
CA SER A 6 -12.41 22.38 51.10
C SER A 6 -12.05 20.97 50.66
N VAL A 7 -12.64 19.96 51.29
CA VAL A 7 -12.60 18.58 50.78
C VAL A 7 -13.56 18.52 49.59
N GLN A 8 -13.03 18.44 48.37
CA GLN A 8 -13.82 18.08 47.19
C GLN A 8 -14.15 16.60 47.28
N THR A 9 -15.41 16.28 47.60
CA THR A 9 -15.95 14.94 47.42
C THR A 9 -16.31 14.77 45.94
N PHE A 10 -15.46 14.08 45.17
CA PHE A 10 -15.85 13.59 43.84
C PHE A 10 -16.86 12.46 44.03
N SER A 11 -18.13 12.76 43.83
CA SER A 11 -19.16 11.74 43.66
C SER A 11 -19.03 11.17 42.25
N ASP A 12 -18.50 9.96 42.12
CA ASP A 12 -18.63 9.15 40.90
C ASP A 12 -20.11 8.77 40.74
N GLN A 13 -20.91 9.69 40.19
CA GLN A 13 -22.27 9.42 39.73
C GLN A 13 -22.36 9.25 38.21
N ASP A 14 -21.23 9.28 37.50
CA ASP A 14 -21.14 8.93 36.08
C ASP A 14 -20.48 7.55 35.90
N ALA A 15 -21.10 6.52 36.47
CA ALA A 15 -20.84 5.14 36.07
C ALA A 15 -21.47 4.88 34.69
N GLN A 16 -20.97 5.55 33.66
CA GLN A 16 -21.10 5.07 32.29
C GLN A 16 -20.18 3.85 32.18
N GLY A 17 -20.68 2.73 32.70
CA GLY A 17 -20.07 1.42 32.51
C GLY A 17 -20.06 1.11 31.03
N ALA A 18 -18.99 1.48 30.35
CA ALA A 18 -18.68 0.98 29.02
C ALA A 18 -18.53 -0.54 29.17
N ALA A 19 -19.61 -1.27 28.89
CA ALA A 19 -19.58 -2.71 28.79
C ALA A 19 -18.60 -3.04 27.66
N VAL A 20 -17.38 -3.42 28.03
CA VAL A 20 -16.40 -3.97 27.10
C VAL A 20 -16.97 -5.31 26.66
N ALA A 21 -17.70 -5.31 25.55
CA ALA A 21 -18.18 -6.53 24.93
C ALA A 21 -16.96 -7.38 24.56
N TYR A 22 -16.83 -8.54 25.19
CA TYR A 22 -15.80 -9.50 24.85
C TYR A 22 -16.18 -10.14 23.51
N THR A 23 -15.85 -9.47 22.40
CA THR A 23 -15.89 -10.11 21.09
C THR A 23 -14.77 -11.14 21.07
N ALA A 24 -15.10 -12.41 21.27
CA ALA A 24 -14.17 -13.49 21.01
C ALA A 24 -13.69 -13.33 19.56
N PRO A 25 -12.38 -13.10 19.30
CA PRO A 25 -11.90 -13.13 17.93
C PRO A 25 -12.09 -14.57 17.45
N SER A 26 -13.05 -14.79 16.55
CA SER A 26 -13.05 -15.99 15.72
C SER A 26 -11.76 -15.93 14.92
N SER A 27 -10.74 -16.62 15.40
CA SER A 27 -9.42 -16.74 14.79
C SER A 27 -9.54 -17.52 13.49
N ALA A 28 -10.08 -16.89 12.45
CA ALA A 28 -9.74 -17.17 11.07
C ALA A 28 -8.48 -16.35 10.74
N THR A 29 -7.39 -16.65 11.43
CA THR A 29 -6.05 -16.24 11.01
C THR A 29 -5.42 -17.51 10.49
N GLU A 30 -5.23 -17.58 9.17
CA GLU A 30 -4.49 -18.63 8.49
C GLU A 30 -3.02 -18.61 8.92
N SER A 31 -2.74 -19.09 10.13
CA SER A 31 -1.41 -19.47 10.57
C SER A 31 -1.22 -20.94 10.25
N SER A 32 -0.42 -21.22 9.22
CA SER A 32 0.31 -22.46 8.94
C SER A 32 -0.11 -23.68 9.79
N ALA A 33 -0.93 -24.53 9.18
CA ALA A 33 -1.61 -25.69 9.77
C ALA A 33 -0.71 -26.88 10.20
N THR A 34 0.52 -26.65 10.67
CA THR A 34 1.45 -27.72 11.08
C THR A 34 1.61 -27.88 12.58
N ASP A 35 1.25 -26.88 13.40
CA ASP A 35 1.39 -26.91 14.87
C ASP A 35 0.06 -27.10 15.62
N ALA A 36 -1.05 -27.28 14.90
CA ALA A 36 -2.39 -27.40 15.47
C ALA A 36 -2.73 -28.80 16.03
N LYS A 37 -1.74 -29.67 16.27
CA LYS A 37 -1.99 -31.02 16.80
C LYS A 37 -2.10 -31.09 18.33
N ASP A 38 -1.80 -30.00 19.03
CA ASP A 38 -1.81 -29.93 20.50
C ASP A 38 -3.02 -29.13 21.04
N GLY A 39 -4.19 -29.26 20.40
CA GLY A 39 -5.43 -28.63 20.84
C GLY A 39 -6.02 -29.21 22.14
N ASN A 40 -5.33 -30.17 22.77
CA ASN A 40 -5.75 -30.70 24.06
C ASN A 40 -5.20 -29.81 25.17
N LEU A 41 -6.08 -29.00 25.77
CA LEU A 41 -5.76 -28.19 26.95
C LEU A 41 -5.23 -29.10 28.06
N ASN A 42 -3.91 -29.16 28.22
CA ASN A 42 -3.30 -30.02 29.22
C ASN A 42 -3.37 -29.31 30.59
N VAL A 43 -4.49 -29.51 31.28
CA VAL A 43 -4.68 -29.02 32.64
C VAL A 43 -3.77 -29.83 33.56
N ASN A 44 -2.67 -29.21 34.01
CA ASN A 44 -1.76 -29.81 34.98
C ASN A 44 -2.44 -29.87 36.36
N ARG A 45 -3.29 -30.88 36.55
CA ARG A 45 -3.86 -31.19 37.87
C ARG A 45 -2.78 -31.86 38.72
N VAL A 46 -2.49 -31.26 39.86
CA VAL A 46 -1.54 -31.81 40.84
C VAL A 46 -2.36 -32.51 41.91
N ASP A 47 -2.20 -33.82 42.03
CA ASP A 47 -3.01 -34.63 42.97
C ASP A 47 -2.47 -34.61 44.40
N ASN A 48 -1.18 -34.32 44.59
CA ASN A 48 -0.50 -34.33 45.90
C ASN A 48 -0.16 -32.91 46.38
N VAL A 49 -1.17 -32.07 46.60
CA VAL A 49 -0.98 -30.70 47.10
C VAL A 49 -1.00 -30.69 48.63
N SER A 50 0.11 -30.28 49.25
CA SER A 50 0.18 -30.04 50.69
C SER A 50 -0.60 -28.77 51.07
N GLY A 51 -1.13 -28.71 52.30
CA GLY A 51 -1.90 -27.57 52.78
C GLY A 51 -1.12 -26.25 52.71
N SER A 52 -1.80 -25.13 52.45
CA SER A 52 -1.15 -23.82 52.22
C SER A 52 -0.36 -23.29 53.41
N SER A 53 -0.67 -23.75 54.63
CA SER A 53 0.04 -23.41 55.87
C SER A 53 0.99 -24.51 56.35
N ALA A 54 1.16 -25.59 55.58
CA ALA A 54 2.11 -26.65 55.92
C ALA A 54 3.54 -26.14 55.75
N GLY A 55 4.45 -26.59 56.63
CA GLY A 55 5.88 -26.27 56.53
C GLY A 55 6.56 -26.97 55.34
N ALA A 56 7.82 -26.61 55.08
CA ALA A 56 8.61 -27.22 54.02
C ALA A 56 8.88 -28.71 54.33
N GLY A 57 8.40 -29.59 53.45
CA GLY A 57 8.70 -31.02 53.46
C GLY A 57 10.05 -31.33 52.82
N SER A 58 10.58 -32.52 53.09
CA SER A 58 11.87 -32.98 52.53
C SER A 58 11.84 -33.13 50.99
N GLY A 59 10.65 -33.30 50.40
CA GLY A 59 10.47 -33.44 48.95
C GLY A 59 10.30 -32.11 48.19
N ASP A 60 10.01 -31.01 48.89
CA ASP A 60 9.63 -29.73 48.27
C ASP A 60 10.76 -29.11 47.44
N PHE A 61 12.00 -29.34 47.87
CA PHE A 61 13.16 -28.90 47.09
C PHE A 61 13.21 -29.56 45.71
N HIS A 62 12.91 -30.86 45.62
CA HIS A 62 12.96 -31.57 44.35
C HIS A 62 11.80 -31.20 43.42
N THR A 63 10.61 -30.94 43.97
CA THR A 63 9.46 -30.47 43.19
C THR A 63 9.71 -29.06 42.64
N TYR A 64 10.28 -28.15 43.43
CA TYR A 64 10.72 -26.83 42.95
C TYR A 64 11.79 -26.94 41.87
N ARG A 65 12.82 -27.77 42.08
CA ARG A 65 13.90 -27.94 41.10
C ARG A 65 13.37 -28.45 39.75
N ALA A 66 12.45 -29.41 39.78
CA ALA A 66 11.84 -29.95 38.56
C ALA A 66 10.92 -28.94 37.87
N SER A 67 10.05 -28.25 38.62
CA SER A 67 9.14 -27.23 38.06
C SER A 67 9.91 -26.04 37.48
N ARG A 68 10.94 -25.55 38.18
CA ARG A 68 11.81 -24.48 37.69
C ARG A 68 12.52 -24.87 36.40
N ARG A 69 13.02 -26.11 36.30
CA ARG A 69 13.66 -26.60 35.06
C ARG A 69 12.67 -26.58 33.89
N ARG A 70 11.47 -27.15 34.07
CA ARG A 70 10.41 -27.14 33.05
C ARG A 70 10.06 -25.72 32.62
N GLU A 71 9.98 -24.79 33.57
CA GLU A 71 9.65 -23.40 33.28
C GLU A 71 10.77 -22.68 32.52
N MET A 72 12.04 -22.89 32.89
CA MET A 72 13.16 -22.32 32.15
C MET A 72 13.24 -22.88 30.71
N GLU A 73 13.01 -24.18 30.52
CA GLU A 73 12.93 -24.80 29.20
C GLU A 73 11.79 -24.21 28.37
N ARG A 74 10.60 -24.03 28.97
CA ARG A 74 9.44 -23.40 28.34
C ARG A 74 9.73 -21.98 27.90
N VAL A 75 10.31 -21.16 28.78
CA VAL A 75 10.67 -19.76 28.49
C VAL A 75 11.73 -19.71 27.39
N ALA A 76 12.77 -20.55 27.46
CA ALA A 76 13.81 -20.62 26.44
C ALA A 76 13.25 -20.98 25.06
N ALA A 77 12.34 -21.96 24.99
CA ALA A 77 11.68 -22.34 23.74
C ALA A 77 10.80 -21.21 23.17
N MET A 78 10.09 -20.48 24.03
CA MET A 78 9.30 -19.31 23.63
C MET A 78 10.18 -18.19 23.09
N GLU A 79 11.30 -17.90 23.76
CA GLU A 79 12.27 -16.88 23.31
C GLU A 79 12.93 -17.25 21.98
N GLN A 80 13.27 -18.53 21.77
CA GLN A 80 13.82 -19.01 20.50
C GLN A 80 12.83 -18.81 19.36
N ARG A 81 11.58 -19.27 19.52
CA ARG A 81 10.51 -19.07 18.54
C ARG A 81 10.27 -17.59 18.24
N TYR A 82 10.31 -16.74 19.26
CA TYR A 82 10.16 -15.30 19.07
C TYR A 82 11.29 -14.71 18.22
N LYS A 83 12.54 -15.11 18.47
CA LYS A 83 13.69 -14.67 17.68
C LYS A 83 13.58 -15.12 16.23
N GLU A 84 13.28 -16.41 16.00
CA GLU A 84 13.10 -16.96 14.65
C GLU A 84 11.99 -16.23 13.88
N ASN A 85 10.82 -16.04 14.50
CA ASN A 85 9.71 -15.31 13.89
C ASN A 85 10.07 -13.85 13.57
N LYS A 86 10.83 -13.20 14.45
CA LYS A 86 11.29 -11.83 14.24
C LYS A 86 12.26 -11.74 13.06
N GLU A 87 13.25 -12.63 13.01
CA GLU A 87 14.23 -12.71 11.93
C GLU A 87 13.57 -13.01 10.58
N GLN A 88 12.61 -13.94 10.56
CA GLN A 88 11.85 -14.25 9.35
C GLN A 88 11.03 -13.05 8.87
N ARG A 89 10.34 -12.35 9.78
CA ARG A 89 9.58 -11.14 9.45
C ARG A 89 10.48 -10.04 8.88
N GLU A 90 11.63 -9.78 9.50
CA GLU A 90 12.60 -8.80 9.02
C GLU A 90 13.15 -9.16 7.63
N PHE A 91 13.40 -10.46 7.39
CA PHE A 91 13.83 -10.96 6.09
C PHE A 91 12.74 -10.78 5.01
N GLU A 92 11.50 -11.13 5.31
CA GLU A 92 10.37 -10.97 4.40
C GLU A 92 10.11 -9.50 4.07
N ASP A 93 10.15 -8.61 5.07
CA ASP A 93 10.00 -7.17 4.87
C ASP A 93 11.12 -6.61 4.00
N LYS A 94 12.37 -7.03 4.22
CA LYS A 94 13.50 -6.64 3.37
C LYS A 94 13.35 -7.15 1.93
N ARG A 95 12.88 -8.39 1.76
CA ARG A 95 12.64 -8.99 0.44
C ARG A 95 11.55 -8.21 -0.31
N LYS A 96 10.44 -7.87 0.35
CA LYS A 96 9.34 -7.08 -0.23
C LYS A 96 9.82 -5.69 -0.66
N ARG A 97 10.52 -4.97 0.22
CA ARG A 97 11.10 -3.64 -0.11
C ARG A 97 12.01 -3.69 -1.32
N ASN A 98 12.90 -4.69 -1.39
CA ASN A 98 13.80 -4.84 -2.54
C ASN A 98 13.05 -5.12 -3.85
N ALA A 99 11.98 -5.93 -3.79
CA ALA A 99 11.12 -6.21 -4.94
C ALA A 99 10.38 -4.94 -5.40
N GLU A 100 9.78 -4.20 -4.48
CA GLU A 100 9.08 -2.92 -4.76
C GLU A 100 10.03 -1.88 -5.38
N GLU A 101 11.25 -1.75 -4.87
CA GLU A 101 12.25 -0.85 -5.45
C GLU A 101 12.64 -1.26 -6.87
N PHE A 102 12.80 -2.55 -7.11
CA PHE A 102 13.12 -3.08 -8.44
C PHE A 102 11.97 -2.84 -9.41
N GLU A 103 10.73 -3.12 -8.99
CA GLU A 103 9.51 -2.88 -9.77
C GLU A 103 9.34 -1.40 -10.08
N ALA A 104 9.54 -0.50 -9.11
CA ALA A 104 9.49 0.95 -9.33
C ALA A 104 10.54 1.42 -10.35
N LYS A 105 11.78 0.90 -10.26
CA LYS A 105 12.85 1.18 -11.23
C LYS A 105 12.49 0.64 -12.62
N MET A 106 11.92 -0.56 -12.70
CA MET A 106 11.48 -1.17 -13.96
C MET A 106 10.31 -0.43 -14.59
N HIS A 107 9.31 -0.04 -13.80
CA HIS A 107 8.17 0.78 -14.23
C HIS A 107 8.64 2.10 -14.81
N LYS A 108 9.50 2.84 -14.09
CA LYS A 108 10.09 4.10 -14.57
C LYS A 108 10.86 3.92 -15.88
N ARG A 109 11.57 2.80 -16.07
CA ARG A 109 12.28 2.48 -17.32
C ARG A 109 11.30 2.11 -18.44
N ALA A 110 10.24 1.38 -18.14
CA ALA A 110 9.18 1.02 -19.09
C ALA A 110 8.44 2.27 -19.57
N GLU A 111 8.02 3.16 -18.67
CA GLU A 111 7.39 4.44 -18.99
C GLU A 111 8.28 5.33 -19.87
N LYS A 112 9.58 5.45 -19.54
CA LYS A 112 10.54 6.18 -20.38
C LYS A 112 10.63 5.59 -21.80
N ARG A 113 10.63 4.26 -21.94
CA ARG A 113 10.60 3.59 -23.25
C ARG A 113 9.27 3.85 -23.97
N ARG A 114 8.14 3.80 -23.27
CA ARG A 114 6.80 4.08 -23.83
C ARG A 114 6.73 5.51 -24.37
N ARG A 115 7.14 6.51 -23.58
CA ARG A 115 7.19 7.93 -23.98
C ARG A 115 8.12 8.16 -25.18
N ARG A 116 9.27 7.47 -25.25
CA ARG A 116 10.17 7.55 -26.42
C ARG A 116 9.52 6.97 -27.68
N LYS A 117 8.84 5.82 -27.56
CA LYS A 117 8.10 5.21 -28.68
C LYS A 117 6.94 6.11 -29.15
N GLU A 118 6.17 6.67 -28.23
CA GLU A 118 5.08 7.61 -28.55
C GLU A 118 5.62 8.85 -29.28
N ARG A 119 6.74 9.43 -28.82
CA ARG A 119 7.39 10.57 -29.51
C ARG A 119 7.92 10.22 -30.90
N ALA A 120 8.52 9.04 -31.06
CA ALA A 120 9.01 8.59 -32.36
C ALA A 120 7.85 8.35 -33.34
N LYS A 121 6.74 7.78 -32.86
CA LYS A 121 5.50 7.63 -33.66
C LYS A 121 4.90 8.97 -34.06
N ALA A 122 4.84 9.93 -33.12
CA ALA A 122 4.34 11.27 -33.43
C ALA A 122 5.19 11.96 -34.50
N ARG A 123 6.53 11.88 -34.41
CA ARG A 123 7.42 12.40 -35.45
C ARG A 123 7.25 11.72 -36.80
N ALA A 124 7.10 10.40 -36.82
CA ALA A 124 6.84 9.67 -38.06
C ALA A 124 5.51 10.07 -38.71
N LEU A 125 4.47 10.31 -37.90
CA LEU A 125 3.19 10.83 -38.40
C LEU A 125 3.31 12.25 -38.94
N ASP A 126 4.03 13.15 -38.24
CA ASP A 126 4.29 14.51 -38.72
C ASP A 126 5.10 14.50 -40.04
N GLU A 127 6.11 13.62 -40.17
CA GLU A 127 6.89 13.44 -41.40
C GLU A 127 6.04 12.87 -42.57
N GLU A 128 5.17 11.89 -42.30
CA GLU A 128 4.22 11.37 -43.30
C GLU A 128 3.19 12.42 -43.75
N ASP A 129 2.73 13.28 -42.83
CA ASP A 129 1.81 14.36 -43.14
C ASP A 129 2.52 15.48 -43.93
N GLU A 130 3.78 15.81 -43.61
CA GLU A 130 4.61 16.73 -44.40
C GLU A 130 4.84 16.19 -45.83
N GLU A 131 5.26 14.93 -46.01
CA GLU A 131 5.44 14.31 -47.34
C GLU A 131 4.13 14.32 -48.16
N LYS A 132 3.00 13.96 -47.55
CA LYS A 132 1.68 14.02 -48.23
C LYS A 132 1.27 15.45 -48.61
N THR A 133 1.68 16.47 -47.86
CA THR A 133 1.40 17.87 -48.22
C THR A 133 2.32 18.40 -49.31
N VAL A 134 3.57 17.91 -49.40
CA VAL A 134 4.50 18.22 -50.49
C VAL A 134 4.07 17.52 -51.79
N ASP A 135 3.71 16.24 -51.74
CA ASP A 135 3.15 15.49 -52.89
C ASP A 135 1.84 16.10 -53.43
N LYS A 136 1.01 16.69 -52.55
CA LYS A 136 -0.20 17.43 -52.97
C LYS A 136 0.11 18.79 -53.59
N LYS A 137 1.21 19.46 -53.22
CA LYS A 137 1.64 20.72 -53.83
C LYS A 137 2.31 20.51 -55.19
N GLU A 138 3.03 19.39 -55.38
CA GLU A 138 3.69 19.08 -56.66
C GLU A 138 2.72 18.59 -57.75
N LYS A 139 1.54 18.09 -57.39
CA LYS A 139 0.52 17.59 -58.35
C LYS A 139 -0.54 18.61 -58.76
N VAL A 140 -0.26 19.91 -58.71
CA VAL A 140 -1.13 20.91 -59.36
C VAL A 140 -0.76 20.95 -60.85
N PRO A 141 -1.61 20.51 -61.79
CA PRO A 141 -1.32 20.63 -63.21
C PRO A 141 -1.29 22.12 -63.58
N GLU A 142 -0.10 22.66 -63.88
CA GLU A 142 0.02 24.01 -64.43
C GLU A 142 -0.58 24.03 -65.84
N THR A 143 -1.76 24.62 -65.98
CA THR A 143 -2.36 24.97 -67.27
C THR A 143 -1.72 26.27 -67.79
N PRO A 144 -1.68 26.50 -69.13
CA PRO A 144 -0.97 27.62 -69.75
C PRO A 144 -1.69 28.98 -69.55
N GLY A 145 -1.76 29.44 -68.30
CA GLY A 145 -2.46 30.66 -67.90
C GLY A 145 -2.13 31.19 -66.49
N GLY A 146 -1.32 30.49 -65.67
CA GLY A 146 -0.74 31.04 -64.43
C GLY A 146 -1.72 31.36 -63.30
N VAL A 147 -2.98 30.93 -63.39
CA VAL A 147 -3.96 31.04 -62.29
C VAL A 147 -4.02 29.69 -61.56
N PRO A 148 -3.65 29.60 -60.27
CA PRO A 148 -3.77 28.35 -59.52
C PRO A 148 -5.25 27.97 -59.42
N GLU A 149 -5.60 26.75 -59.85
CA GLU A 149 -6.96 26.23 -59.74
C GLU A 149 -7.38 26.18 -58.26
N ILE A 150 -8.48 26.86 -57.94
CA ILE A 150 -9.08 26.77 -56.60
C ILE A 150 -9.71 25.38 -56.49
N PRO A 151 -9.25 24.51 -55.56
CA PRO A 151 -9.86 23.19 -55.39
C PRO A 151 -11.32 23.35 -54.96
N ASN A 152 -12.23 22.66 -55.64
CA ASN A 152 -13.69 22.73 -55.44
C ASN A 152 -14.16 21.94 -54.19
N ASP A 153 -13.36 21.95 -53.14
CA ASP A 153 -13.57 21.23 -51.88
C ASP A 153 -14.07 22.16 -50.75
N GLY A 154 -14.42 23.42 -51.07
CA GLY A 154 -14.89 24.43 -50.10
C GLY A 154 -13.80 25.08 -49.24
N SER A 155 -12.55 24.58 -49.29
CA SER A 155 -11.41 25.09 -48.51
C SER A 155 -11.08 26.58 -48.75
N PHE A 156 -11.39 27.11 -49.93
CA PHE A 156 -11.23 28.53 -50.25
C PHE A 156 -12.27 29.42 -49.54
N LEU A 157 -13.52 28.94 -49.45
CA LEU A 157 -14.59 29.62 -48.73
C LEU A 157 -14.30 29.68 -47.23
N GLU A 158 -13.76 28.61 -46.64
CA GLU A 158 -13.34 28.61 -45.24
C GLU A 158 -12.23 29.63 -44.96
N LYS A 159 -11.22 29.72 -45.84
CA LYS A 159 -10.16 30.73 -45.72
C LYS A 159 -10.69 32.16 -45.82
N MET A 160 -11.62 32.42 -46.73
CA MET A 160 -12.25 33.74 -46.86
C MET A 160 -13.11 34.11 -45.65
N LEU A 161 -13.87 33.15 -45.11
CA LEU A 161 -14.68 33.34 -43.90
C LEU A 161 -13.79 33.61 -42.66
N ALA A 162 -12.65 32.93 -42.55
CA ALA A 162 -11.68 33.16 -41.49
C ALA A 162 -11.08 34.57 -41.57
N LEU A 163 -10.72 35.04 -42.78
CA LEU A 163 -10.24 36.39 -43.03
C LEU A 163 -11.27 37.47 -42.67
N GLN A 164 -12.54 37.25 -42.98
CA GLN A 164 -13.62 38.17 -42.56
C GLN A 164 -13.74 38.24 -41.04
N LYS A 165 -13.73 37.10 -40.34
CA LYS A 165 -13.77 37.06 -38.87
C LYS A 165 -12.55 37.73 -38.23
N GLU A 166 -11.38 37.63 -38.85
CA GLU A 166 -10.18 38.33 -38.38
C GLU A 166 -10.25 39.84 -38.62
N ALA A 167 -10.86 40.28 -39.72
CA ALA A 167 -11.12 41.69 -39.99
C ALA A 167 -12.13 42.29 -39.00
N GLU A 168 -13.24 41.59 -38.75
CA GLU A 168 -14.25 41.99 -37.76
C GLU A 168 -13.64 42.09 -36.34
N LYS A 169 -12.83 41.10 -35.94
CA LYS A 169 -12.11 41.16 -34.65
C LYS A 169 -11.07 42.28 -34.55
N LYS A 170 -10.55 42.78 -35.67
CA LYS A 170 -9.65 43.93 -35.70
C LYS A 170 -10.41 45.26 -35.67
N GLU A 171 -11.66 45.30 -36.14
CA GLU A 171 -12.51 46.49 -36.06
C GLU A 171 -13.17 46.65 -34.68
N GLU A 172 -13.41 45.56 -33.95
CA GLU A 172 -13.97 45.59 -32.58
C GLU A 172 -12.94 45.96 -31.48
N LYS A 173 -11.67 46.19 -31.82
CA LYS A 173 -10.57 46.36 -30.86
C LYS A 173 -9.87 47.71 -31.02
#